data_AF-A0A093ZCZ3-F1
#
_entry.id   AF-A0A093ZCZ3-F1
#
_cell.length_a   1.000
_cell.length_b   1.000
_cell.length_c   1.000
_cell.angle_alpha   90.00
_cell.angle_beta   90.00
_cell.angle_gamma   90.00
#
_symmetry.space_group_name_H-M   'P 1'
#
loop_
_entity.id
_entity.type
_entity.pdbx_description
1 polymer ?
#
loop_
_entity_poly.entity_id
_entity_poly.type
_entity_poly.pdbx_seq_one_letter_code
_entity_poly.pdbx_strand_id
1 'polypeptide(L)'
;MGQTLSTPKPATTHPDRPRWENPGAWGARHISDTAPFTLWDPLTRQDRLPNRGRELEWCHEKFGDGKLCQPGWFTSIETLSPPRPAPFTMGGMPLILHRPGEELRLMPRIYYANPRVPNPCPGVTWETMTFPTPAQNAEILTALASLAAVRKVIYMPHWSIAELEVGDGRVYEPGSLPGRVGGRTMLYHHAEESFFEGVKEM
;
A
#
# COMPACT_ATOMS: atom_id res chain seq x y z
N MET A 1 -29.17 -27.58 -19.89
CA MET A 1 -29.88 -26.48 -19.23
C MET A 1 -28.83 -25.60 -18.57
N GLY A 2 -28.56 -24.41 -19.14
CA GLY A 2 -27.51 -23.52 -18.66
C GLY A 2 -28.03 -22.66 -17.50
N GLN A 3 -27.40 -22.76 -16.34
CA GLN A 3 -27.62 -21.81 -15.25
C GLN A 3 -26.86 -20.51 -15.59
N THR A 4 -27.61 -19.45 -15.86
CA THR A 4 -27.09 -18.09 -15.87
C THR A 4 -26.65 -17.71 -14.46
N LEU A 5 -25.34 -17.56 -14.27
CA LEU A 5 -24.75 -16.94 -13.08
C LEU A 5 -25.24 -15.49 -13.02
N SER A 6 -26.09 -15.19 -12.03
CA SER A 6 -26.47 -13.81 -11.72
C SER A 6 -25.22 -13.02 -11.35
N THR A 7 -24.91 -11.99 -12.13
CA THR A 7 -23.94 -10.98 -11.76
C THR A 7 -24.37 -10.34 -10.44
N PRO A 8 -23.48 -10.21 -9.44
CA PRO A 8 -23.82 -9.54 -8.20
C PRO A 8 -24.15 -8.08 -8.51
N LYS A 9 -25.35 -7.65 -8.10
CA LYS A 9 -25.76 -6.25 -8.17
C LYS A 9 -24.76 -5.40 -7.36
N PRO A 10 -24.20 -4.31 -7.91
CA PRO A 10 -23.43 -3.36 -7.13
C PRO A 10 -24.27 -2.89 -5.95
N ALA A 11 -23.69 -2.84 -4.74
CA ALA A 11 -24.37 -2.29 -3.57
C ALA A 11 -24.75 -0.82 -3.83
N THR A 12 -26.04 -0.53 -4.01
CA THR A 12 -26.57 0.80 -4.34
C THR A 12 -26.71 1.73 -3.12
N THR A 13 -25.90 1.58 -2.09
CA THR A 13 -26.04 2.32 -0.82
C THR A 13 -24.98 3.38 -0.57
N HIS A 14 -24.16 3.73 -1.58
CA HIS A 14 -23.14 4.75 -1.42
C HIS A 14 -23.54 6.05 -2.15
N PRO A 15 -23.60 7.20 -1.47
CA PRO A 15 -23.92 8.47 -2.12
C PRO A 15 -22.86 8.82 -3.17
N ASP A 16 -23.27 9.51 -4.25
CA ASP A 16 -22.45 10.01 -5.38
C ASP A 16 -21.46 11.12 -4.99
N ARG A 17 -20.99 11.15 -3.74
CA ARG A 17 -20.06 12.17 -3.24
C ARG A 17 -18.61 11.74 -3.49
N PRO A 18 -17.72 12.69 -3.86
CA PRO A 18 -16.28 12.43 -3.87
C PRO A 18 -15.84 11.89 -2.51
N ARG A 19 -15.17 10.73 -2.49
CA ARG A 19 -14.62 10.12 -1.27
C ARG A 19 -13.29 10.76 -0.84
N TRP A 20 -12.75 11.63 -1.69
CA TRP A 20 -11.42 12.23 -1.56
C TRP A 20 -11.51 13.71 -1.90
N GLU A 21 -10.81 14.55 -1.14
CA GLU A 21 -10.75 16.00 -1.38
C GLU A 21 -9.90 16.35 -2.61
N ASN A 22 -8.88 15.53 -2.92
CA ASN A 22 -8.00 15.68 -4.08
C ASN A 22 -7.79 14.30 -4.74
N PRO A 23 -8.56 13.91 -5.76
CA PRO A 23 -8.45 12.57 -6.34
C PRO A 23 -7.09 12.37 -7.05
N GLY A 24 -6.32 11.39 -6.59
CA GLY A 24 -5.27 10.74 -7.40
C GLY A 24 -3.79 11.09 -7.11
N ALA A 25 -3.50 11.92 -6.11
CA ALA A 25 -2.12 12.26 -5.75
C ALA A 25 -1.76 11.80 -4.32
N TRP A 26 -0.47 11.70 -4.03
CA TRP A 26 0.01 11.54 -2.65
C TRP A 26 -0.37 12.78 -1.82
N GLY A 27 -0.73 12.57 -0.55
CA GLY A 27 -1.31 13.61 0.31
C GLY A 27 -2.81 13.86 0.12
N ALA A 28 -3.49 13.09 -0.74
CA ALA A 28 -4.94 13.13 -0.86
C ALA A 28 -5.60 12.78 0.48
N ARG A 29 -6.62 13.55 0.87
CA ARG A 29 -7.34 13.35 2.12
C ARG A 29 -8.66 12.64 1.85
N HIS A 30 -8.92 11.58 2.61
CA HIS A 30 -10.22 10.95 2.63
C HIS A 30 -11.22 11.88 3.32
N ILE A 31 -12.49 11.88 2.92
CA ILE A 31 -13.52 12.75 3.53
C ILE A 31 -13.73 12.57 5.04
N SER A 32 -13.30 11.42 5.59
CA SER A 32 -13.36 11.16 7.03
C SER A 32 -12.13 11.68 7.78
N ASP A 33 -11.09 12.15 7.08
CA ASP A 33 -9.89 12.74 7.67
C ASP A 33 -10.20 14.12 8.23
N THR A 34 -10.51 14.17 9.52
CA THR A 34 -10.85 15.41 10.22
C THR A 34 -9.64 16.13 10.83
N ALA A 35 -8.40 15.73 10.51
CA ALA A 35 -7.24 16.35 11.13
C ALA A 35 -7.13 17.83 10.68
N PRO A 36 -6.96 18.78 11.62
CA PRO A 36 -6.91 20.21 11.31
C PRO A 36 -5.56 20.66 10.71
N PHE A 37 -4.70 19.71 10.35
CA PHE A 37 -3.35 19.90 9.84
C PHE A 37 -3.09 18.95 8.66
N THR A 38 -2.03 19.22 7.90
CA THR A 38 -1.49 18.31 6.88
C THR A 38 -0.13 17.77 7.31
N LEU A 39 0.07 16.47 7.10
CA LEU A 39 1.36 15.80 7.24
C LEU A 39 2.11 15.71 5.91
N TRP A 40 1.39 15.86 4.80
CA TRP A 40 1.97 15.92 3.47
C TRP A 40 2.58 17.29 3.18
N ASP A 41 3.83 17.30 2.73
CA ASP A 41 4.49 18.46 2.14
C ASP A 41 4.54 18.33 0.61
N PRO A 42 3.80 19.16 -0.15
CA PRO A 42 3.76 19.08 -1.61
C PRO A 42 5.07 19.53 -2.28
N LEU A 43 5.92 20.31 -1.61
CA LEU A 43 7.18 20.81 -2.18
C LEU A 43 8.25 19.73 -2.15
N THR A 44 8.40 19.07 -1.00
CA THR A 44 9.39 17.98 -0.83
C THR A 44 8.84 16.62 -1.23
N ARG A 45 7.51 16.50 -1.38
CA ARG A 45 6.78 15.27 -1.66
C ARG A 45 7.07 14.21 -0.60
N GLN A 46 7.00 14.60 0.66
CA GLN A 46 7.25 13.75 1.81
C GLN A 46 6.19 13.94 2.87
N ASP A 47 5.95 12.87 3.63
CA ASP A 47 5.16 12.92 4.84
C ASP A 47 6.05 13.18 6.05
N ARG A 48 5.62 14.07 6.93
CA ARG A 48 6.26 14.28 8.24
C ARG A 48 5.49 13.59 9.36
N LEU A 49 6.15 13.44 10.50
CA LEU A 49 5.49 13.07 11.74
C LEU A 49 4.63 14.23 12.27
N PRO A 50 3.53 13.93 12.99
CA PRO A 50 2.87 14.92 13.84
C PRO A 50 3.89 15.57 14.79
N ASN A 51 3.81 16.88 14.96
CA ASN A 51 4.64 17.56 15.94
C ASN A 51 4.28 17.11 17.36
N ARG A 52 5.27 17.10 18.27
CA ARG A 52 5.11 16.59 19.64
C ARG A 52 4.15 17.37 20.53
N GLY A 53 3.70 18.55 20.11
CA GLY A 53 2.75 19.36 20.85
C GLY A 53 1.33 19.10 20.34
N ARG A 54 0.71 20.17 19.84
CA ARG A 54 -0.71 20.22 19.48
C ARG A 54 -1.18 19.11 18.53
N GLU A 55 -0.34 18.68 17.58
CA GLU A 55 -0.77 17.65 16.62
C GLU A 55 -0.77 16.26 17.22
N LEU A 56 0.24 15.91 18.03
CA LEU A 56 0.27 14.64 18.75
C LEU A 56 -0.81 14.57 19.83
N GLU A 57 -1.03 15.67 20.56
CA GLU A 57 -2.16 15.80 21.52
C GLU A 57 -3.50 15.57 20.82
N TRP A 58 -3.72 16.18 19.66
CA TRP A 58 -4.93 15.95 18.87
C TRP A 58 -5.08 14.48 18.45
N CYS A 59 -3.99 13.81 18.06
CA CYS A 59 -4.02 12.38 17.73
C CYS A 59 -4.45 11.55 18.95
N HIS A 60 -3.90 11.83 20.13
CA HIS A 60 -4.28 11.12 21.36
C HIS A 60 -5.74 11.38 21.74
N GLU A 61 -6.23 12.60 21.64
CA GLU A 61 -7.64 12.92 21.88
C GLU A 61 -8.57 12.18 20.91
N LYS A 62 -8.18 12.08 19.64
CA LYS A 62 -9.02 11.49 18.58
C LYS A 62 -9.01 9.97 18.57
N PHE A 63 -7.85 9.36 18.80
CA PHE A 63 -7.63 7.92 18.62
C PHE A 63 -7.28 7.19 19.93
N GLY A 64 -7.05 7.90 21.03
CA GLY A 64 -6.58 7.36 22.30
C GLY A 64 -5.05 7.36 22.44
N ASP A 65 -4.57 6.95 23.61
CA ASP A 65 -3.14 7.00 23.99
C ASP A 65 -2.31 5.80 23.48
N GLY A 66 -2.75 5.12 22.44
CA GLY A 66 -2.02 3.99 21.88
C GLY A 66 -0.79 4.42 21.08
N LYS A 67 0.05 3.44 20.74
CA LYS A 67 1.31 3.70 20.03
C LYS A 67 1.05 4.21 18.62
N LEU A 68 1.66 5.35 18.29
CA LEU A 68 1.74 5.88 16.93
C LEU A 68 3.06 5.43 16.30
N CYS A 69 2.99 4.82 15.11
CA CYS A 69 4.13 4.45 14.29
C CYS A 69 3.98 5.04 12.87
N GLN A 70 5.08 5.48 12.25
CA GLN A 70 5.08 5.94 10.86
C GLN A 70 6.33 5.42 10.16
N PRO A 71 6.29 4.23 9.54
CA PRO A 71 7.45 3.67 8.84
C PRO A 71 7.74 4.33 7.48
N GLY A 72 7.00 5.38 7.11
CA GLY A 72 7.35 6.31 6.03
C GLY A 72 6.31 6.47 4.92
N TRP A 73 5.41 5.50 4.72
CA TRP A 73 4.39 5.54 3.65
C TRP A 73 2.95 5.32 4.14
N PHE A 74 2.78 5.15 5.45
CA PHE A 74 1.51 5.22 6.18
C PHE A 74 1.83 5.54 7.65
N THR A 75 0.81 5.92 8.40
CA THR A 75 0.82 5.97 9.86
C THR A 75 -0.04 4.83 10.39
N SER A 76 0.43 4.14 11.42
CA SER A 76 -0.41 3.25 12.21
C SER A 76 -0.61 3.79 13.62
N ILE A 77 -1.81 3.58 14.16
CA ILE A 77 -2.16 3.92 15.53
C ILE A 77 -2.83 2.72 16.18
N GLU A 78 -2.27 2.29 17.31
CA GLU A 78 -2.93 1.33 18.18
C GLU A 78 -4.12 2.01 18.87
N THR A 79 -5.30 1.39 18.83
CA THR A 79 -6.47 1.93 19.51
C THR A 79 -7.47 0.84 19.87
N LEU A 80 -8.07 0.95 21.05
CA LEU A 80 -9.21 0.12 21.47
C LEU A 80 -10.55 0.72 21.03
N SER A 81 -10.55 2.00 20.63
CA SER A 81 -11.75 2.80 20.37
C SER A 81 -11.61 3.57 19.05
N PRO A 82 -11.48 2.88 17.90
CA PRO A 82 -11.35 3.55 16.62
C PRO A 82 -12.60 4.41 16.34
N PRO A 83 -12.43 5.64 15.81
CA PRO A 83 -13.56 6.51 15.47
C PRO A 83 -14.45 5.85 14.40
N ARG A 84 -15.73 6.22 14.38
CA ARG A 84 -16.71 5.72 13.41
C ARG A 84 -17.34 6.90 12.65
N PRO A 85 -17.16 7.00 11.32
CA PRO A 85 -16.36 6.12 10.47
C PRO A 85 -14.85 6.24 10.75
N ALA A 86 -14.12 5.15 10.60
CA ALA A 86 -12.66 5.17 10.71
C ALA A 86 -12.09 5.92 9.49
N PRO A 87 -11.19 6.89 9.70
CA PRO A 87 -10.58 7.58 8.58
C PRO A 87 -9.52 6.69 7.91
N PHE A 88 -9.49 6.73 6.57
CA PHE A 88 -8.45 6.06 5.79
C PHE A 88 -7.15 6.89 5.69
N THR A 89 -7.20 8.16 6.06
CA THR A 89 -6.03 9.05 6.12
C THR A 89 -6.05 9.91 7.38
N MET A 90 -4.88 10.36 7.81
CA MET A 90 -4.71 11.37 8.86
C MET A 90 -3.75 12.44 8.34
N GLY A 91 -4.22 13.68 8.19
CA GLY A 91 -3.39 14.73 7.62
C GLY A 91 -2.97 14.46 6.17
N GLY A 92 -3.73 13.66 5.42
CA GLY A 92 -3.38 13.21 4.06
C GLY A 92 -2.44 12.00 3.99
N MET A 93 -1.92 11.53 5.12
CA MET A 93 -1.11 10.30 5.20
C MET A 93 -2.04 9.08 5.35
N PRO A 94 -1.87 7.98 4.59
CA PRO A 94 -2.62 6.75 4.82
C PRO A 94 -2.58 6.29 6.27
N LEU A 95 -3.72 5.91 6.83
CA LEU A 95 -3.87 5.54 8.24
C LEU A 95 -4.32 4.08 8.38
N ILE A 96 -3.62 3.34 9.25
CA ILE A 96 -4.01 2.01 9.71
C ILE A 96 -4.33 2.09 11.20
N LEU A 97 -5.56 1.74 11.57
CA LEU A 97 -5.95 1.58 12.97
C LEU A 97 -5.98 0.09 13.29
N HIS A 98 -5.30 -0.30 14.37
CA HIS A 98 -5.21 -1.69 14.80
C HIS A 98 -5.28 -1.80 16.31
N ARG A 99 -5.48 -3.01 16.85
CA ARG A 99 -5.58 -3.19 18.30
C ARG A 99 -4.19 -3.12 18.95
N PRO A 100 -4.08 -2.68 20.22
CA PRO A 100 -2.84 -2.77 20.97
C PRO A 100 -2.33 -4.22 21.04
N GLY A 101 -1.04 -4.41 20.78
CA GLY A 101 -0.40 -5.74 20.75
C GLY A 101 -0.61 -6.54 19.46
N GLU A 102 -1.39 -6.02 18.51
CA GLU A 102 -1.53 -6.61 17.18
C GLU A 102 -0.27 -6.35 16.35
N GLU A 103 0.30 -7.41 15.78
CA GLU A 103 1.49 -7.31 14.93
C GLU A 103 1.10 -6.96 13.49
N LEU A 104 1.37 -5.72 13.08
CA LEU A 104 1.17 -5.30 11.69
C LEU A 104 2.19 -5.95 10.76
N ARG A 105 1.79 -7.02 10.08
CA ARG A 105 2.61 -7.67 9.03
C ARG A 105 2.43 -6.95 7.70
N LEU A 106 3.28 -5.95 7.47
CA LEU A 106 3.24 -5.13 6.26
C LEU A 106 4.36 -5.45 5.27
N MET A 107 4.99 -6.62 5.43
CA MET A 107 5.99 -7.16 4.51
C MET A 107 5.59 -8.57 4.10
N PRO A 108 5.89 -9.00 2.86
CA PRO A 108 5.67 -10.38 2.45
C PRO A 108 6.43 -11.38 3.34
N ARG A 109 5.83 -12.53 3.60
CA ARG A 109 6.34 -13.53 4.56
C ARG A 109 7.66 -14.18 4.14
N ILE A 110 7.86 -14.33 2.83
CA ILE A 110 9.03 -15.02 2.26
C ILE A 110 9.89 -14.02 1.49
N TYR A 111 11.18 -13.98 1.81
CA TYR A 111 12.15 -13.11 1.18
C TYR A 111 12.64 -13.70 -0.14
N TYR A 112 11.83 -13.62 -1.19
CA TYR A 112 12.28 -13.97 -2.56
C TYR A 112 13.23 -12.92 -3.16
N ALA A 113 13.11 -11.67 -2.71
CA ALA A 113 13.88 -10.54 -3.22
C ALA A 113 15.35 -10.60 -2.77
N ASN A 114 16.27 -10.40 -3.70
CA ASN A 114 17.70 -10.29 -3.45
C ASN A 114 18.30 -9.10 -4.21
N PRO A 115 18.91 -8.11 -3.52
CA PRO A 115 19.48 -6.93 -4.17
C PRO A 115 20.71 -7.24 -5.05
N ARG A 116 21.28 -8.45 -4.95
CA ARG A 116 22.39 -8.90 -5.80
C ARG A 116 21.94 -9.51 -7.12
N VAL A 117 20.68 -9.92 -7.23
CA VAL A 117 20.11 -10.36 -8.52
C VAL A 117 19.95 -9.11 -9.40
N PRO A 118 20.49 -9.11 -10.64
CA PRO A 118 20.47 -7.94 -11.51
C PRO A 118 19.06 -7.39 -11.73
N ASN A 119 18.96 -6.07 -11.77
CA ASN A 119 17.73 -5.40 -12.17
C ASN A 119 17.42 -5.74 -13.64
N PRO A 120 16.26 -6.34 -13.95
CA PRO A 120 15.96 -6.79 -15.30
C PRO A 120 15.61 -5.64 -16.26
N CYS A 121 15.33 -4.44 -15.75
CA CYS A 121 14.99 -3.27 -16.56
C CYS A 121 15.57 -1.95 -15.99
N PRO A 122 16.91 -1.79 -15.92
CA PRO A 122 17.54 -0.68 -15.21
C PRO A 122 17.26 0.71 -15.83
N GLY A 123 16.89 0.78 -17.10
CA GLY A 123 16.51 2.03 -17.77
C GLY A 123 15.11 2.54 -17.40
N VAL A 124 14.24 1.68 -16.86
CA VAL A 124 12.86 2.05 -16.52
C VAL A 124 12.83 2.73 -15.15
N THR A 125 12.74 4.06 -15.15
CA THR A 125 12.69 4.85 -13.90
C THR A 125 11.57 5.89 -13.95
N TRP A 126 11.06 6.26 -12.77
CA TRP A 126 10.04 7.29 -12.60
C TRP A 126 10.28 8.05 -11.30
N GLU A 127 9.73 9.26 -11.23
CA GLU A 127 9.89 10.15 -10.07
C GLU A 127 9.38 9.51 -8.77
N THR A 128 10.04 9.79 -7.65
CA THR A 128 9.56 9.39 -6.32
C THR A 128 8.17 9.93 -6.05
N MET A 129 7.34 9.15 -5.35
CA MET A 129 5.93 9.49 -5.13
C MET A 129 5.17 9.71 -6.45
N THR A 130 5.45 8.95 -7.52
CA THR A 130 4.55 8.82 -8.68
C THR A 130 4.29 7.36 -9.01
N PHE A 131 3.26 7.15 -9.80
CA PHE A 131 2.98 5.87 -10.43
C PHE A 131 3.72 5.78 -11.78
N PRO A 132 4.18 4.59 -12.19
CA PRO A 132 4.71 4.41 -13.53
C PRO A 132 3.63 4.66 -14.58
N THR A 133 4.04 5.11 -15.76
CA THR A 133 3.15 5.19 -16.91
C THR A 133 2.76 3.77 -17.38
N PRO A 134 1.67 3.62 -18.15
CA PRO A 134 1.31 2.32 -18.73
C PRO A 134 2.44 1.66 -19.54
N ALA A 135 3.23 2.47 -20.27
CA ALA A 135 4.38 1.98 -21.03
C ALA A 135 5.49 1.45 -20.11
N GLN A 136 5.84 2.20 -19.06
CA GLN A 136 6.80 1.75 -18.05
C GLN A 136 6.33 0.48 -17.34
N ASN A 137 5.04 0.40 -17.00
CA ASN A 137 4.46 -0.80 -16.40
C ASN A 137 4.55 -2.01 -17.35
N ALA A 138 4.29 -1.83 -18.64
CA ALA A 138 4.42 -2.90 -19.64
C ALA A 138 5.86 -3.40 -19.77
N GLU A 139 6.85 -2.50 -19.73
CA GLU A 139 8.28 -2.87 -19.74
C GLU A 139 8.67 -3.64 -18.48
N ILE A 140 8.20 -3.20 -17.30
CA ILE A 140 8.42 -3.90 -16.02
C ILE A 140 7.86 -5.33 -16.07
N LEU A 141 6.61 -5.49 -16.51
CA LEU A 141 5.97 -6.81 -16.60
C LEU A 141 6.67 -7.71 -17.62
N THR A 142 7.07 -7.15 -18.75
CA THR A 142 7.84 -7.88 -19.79
C THR A 142 9.18 -8.36 -19.24
N ALA A 143 9.91 -7.50 -18.52
CA ALA A 143 11.19 -7.81 -17.91
C ALA A 143 11.08 -8.88 -16.81
N LEU A 144 9.95 -8.91 -16.10
CA LEU A 144 9.68 -9.90 -15.04
C LEU A 144 9.20 -11.26 -15.57
N ALA A 145 8.57 -11.33 -16.74
CA ALA A 145 7.90 -12.54 -17.24
C ALA A 145 8.81 -13.78 -17.34
N SER A 146 10.09 -13.59 -17.69
CA SER A 146 11.07 -14.68 -17.75
C SER A 146 11.53 -15.16 -16.38
N LEU A 147 11.36 -14.34 -15.33
CA LEU A 147 11.84 -14.59 -13.98
C LEU A 147 10.73 -15.12 -13.06
N ALA A 148 9.52 -14.59 -13.20
CA ALA A 148 8.37 -14.95 -12.37
C ALA A 148 7.04 -14.83 -13.12
N ALA A 149 6.08 -15.67 -12.76
CA ALA A 149 4.69 -15.50 -13.18
C ALA A 149 4.04 -14.45 -12.28
N VAL A 150 3.98 -13.21 -12.78
CA VAL A 150 3.41 -12.08 -12.04
C VAL A 150 1.95 -11.89 -12.41
N ARG A 151 1.07 -11.99 -11.41
CA ARG A 151 -0.37 -11.72 -11.53
C ARG A 151 -0.66 -10.23 -11.65
N LYS A 152 -0.04 -9.43 -10.78
CA LYS A 152 -0.12 -7.96 -10.78
C LYS A 152 1.04 -7.34 -10.00
N VAL A 153 1.29 -6.06 -10.24
CA VAL A 153 2.24 -5.25 -9.46
C VAL A 153 1.48 -4.16 -8.73
N ILE A 154 1.69 -4.06 -7.42
CA ILE A 154 1.20 -3.00 -6.56
C ILE A 154 2.34 -2.00 -6.38
N TYR A 155 2.15 -0.79 -6.90
CA TYR A 155 3.12 0.28 -6.78
C TYR A 155 2.88 1.08 -5.50
N MET A 156 3.85 1.06 -4.59
CA MET A 156 3.86 1.88 -3.39
C MET A 156 4.92 2.99 -3.52
N PRO A 157 4.91 4.03 -2.66
CA PRO A 157 5.81 5.18 -2.73
C PRO A 157 7.30 4.87 -2.91
N HIS A 158 7.81 3.91 -2.13
CA HIS A 158 9.24 3.61 -2.02
C HIS A 158 9.61 2.21 -2.49
N TRP A 159 8.64 1.31 -2.52
CA TRP A 159 8.80 -0.09 -2.91
C TRP A 159 7.57 -0.55 -3.67
N SER A 160 7.65 -1.71 -4.31
CA SER A 160 6.53 -2.30 -5.04
C SER A 160 6.43 -3.77 -4.69
N ILE A 161 5.23 -4.32 -4.86
CA ILE A 161 4.95 -5.73 -4.59
C ILE A 161 4.49 -6.36 -5.88
N ALA A 162 5.23 -7.35 -6.37
CA ALA A 162 4.75 -8.26 -7.38
C ALA A 162 4.00 -9.40 -6.69
N GLU A 163 2.71 -9.53 -6.98
CA GLU A 163 1.97 -10.73 -6.59
C GLU A 163 2.24 -11.83 -7.62
N LEU A 164 2.73 -12.97 -7.14
CA LEU A 164 3.04 -14.13 -7.96
C LEU A 164 1.81 -15.03 -8.11
N GLU A 165 1.68 -15.65 -9.27
CA GLU A 165 0.67 -16.70 -9.49
C GLU A 165 1.00 -17.93 -8.64
N VAL A 166 -0.01 -18.45 -7.95
CA VAL A 166 0.10 -19.74 -7.24
C VAL A 166 -0.29 -20.86 -8.20
N GLY A 167 0.49 -21.96 -8.18
CA GLY A 167 0.21 -23.11 -9.03
C GLY A 167 0.67 -22.93 -10.50
N ASP A 168 1.56 -21.97 -10.76
CA ASP A 168 2.20 -21.75 -12.06
C ASP A 168 3.23 -22.84 -12.45
N GLY A 169 3.46 -23.80 -11.55
CA GLY A 169 4.44 -24.88 -11.72
C GLY A 169 5.90 -24.44 -11.53
N ARG A 170 6.15 -23.16 -11.19
CA ARG A 170 7.49 -22.65 -10.91
C ARG A 170 7.78 -22.75 -9.42
N VAL A 171 9.07 -22.93 -9.10
CA VAL A 171 9.56 -22.93 -7.73
C VAL A 171 10.48 -21.74 -7.56
N TYR A 172 10.11 -20.86 -6.63
CA TYR A 172 10.90 -19.68 -6.28
C TYR A 172 11.66 -19.97 -4.99
N GLU A 173 12.99 -19.94 -5.04
CA GLU A 173 13.84 -20.08 -3.85
C GLU A 173 13.98 -18.73 -3.13
N PRO A 174 14.21 -18.70 -1.81
CA PRO A 174 14.57 -17.49 -1.10
C PRO A 174 15.74 -16.76 -1.77
N GLY A 175 15.58 -15.46 -2.01
CA GLY A 175 16.60 -14.63 -2.65
C GLY A 175 16.86 -14.93 -4.13
N SER A 176 15.97 -15.65 -4.82
CA SER A 176 16.10 -15.96 -6.25
C SER A 176 15.66 -14.84 -7.20
N LEU A 177 14.85 -13.90 -6.72
CA LEU A 177 14.24 -12.86 -7.56
C LEU A 177 14.90 -11.49 -7.36
N PRO A 178 14.87 -10.60 -8.39
CA PRO A 178 15.45 -9.26 -8.30
C PRO A 178 14.86 -8.45 -7.14
N GLY A 179 15.72 -7.99 -6.23
CA GLY A 179 15.31 -7.05 -5.18
C GLY A 179 15.09 -5.61 -5.67
N ARG A 180 15.49 -5.33 -6.92
CA ARG A 180 15.27 -4.06 -7.61
C ARG A 180 14.76 -4.32 -9.01
N VAL A 181 13.66 -3.67 -9.38
CA VAL A 181 13.07 -3.73 -10.72
C VAL A 181 12.77 -2.31 -11.16
N GLY A 182 13.39 -1.89 -12.26
CA GLY A 182 13.38 -0.50 -12.67
C GLY A 182 13.97 0.43 -11.59
N GLY A 183 13.28 1.53 -11.32
CA GLY A 183 13.67 2.53 -10.32
C GLY A 183 13.36 2.17 -8.87
N ARG A 184 12.73 1.02 -8.57
CA ARG A 184 12.18 0.70 -7.23
C ARG A 184 12.68 -0.59 -6.63
N THR A 185 12.66 -0.64 -5.30
CA THR A 185 12.71 -1.88 -4.54
C THR A 185 11.50 -2.74 -4.90
N MET A 186 11.72 -4.02 -5.18
CA MET A 186 10.65 -4.97 -5.49
C MET A 186 10.64 -6.06 -4.43
N LEU A 187 9.47 -6.27 -3.82
CA LEU A 187 9.15 -7.42 -2.99
C LEU A 187 8.15 -8.31 -3.71
N TYR A 188 8.02 -9.56 -3.25
CA TYR A 188 7.19 -10.56 -3.90
C TYR A 188 6.25 -11.18 -2.89
N HIS A 189 4.96 -11.21 -3.22
CA HIS A 189 3.93 -11.87 -2.44
C HIS A 189 3.47 -13.12 -3.20
N HIS A 190 3.57 -14.28 -2.57
CA HIS A 190 3.26 -15.57 -3.18
C HIS A 190 2.31 -16.33 -2.26
N ALA A 191 1.02 -16.07 -2.42
CA ALA A 191 -0.06 -16.72 -1.69
C ALA A 191 -1.35 -16.62 -2.52
N GLU A 192 -2.36 -17.45 -2.21
CA GLU A 192 -3.62 -17.45 -2.94
C GLU A 192 -4.36 -16.12 -2.73
N GLU A 193 -4.38 -15.64 -1.48
CA GLU A 193 -4.93 -14.36 -1.09
C GLU A 193 -4.14 -13.19 -1.68
N SER A 194 -4.84 -12.08 -1.98
CA SER A 194 -4.15 -10.86 -2.39
C SER A 194 -3.38 -10.25 -1.22
N PHE A 195 -2.33 -9.49 -1.51
CA PHE A 195 -1.48 -8.89 -0.48
C PHE A 195 -2.29 -8.07 0.52
N PHE A 196 -3.26 -7.28 0.06
CA PHE A 196 -4.08 -6.44 0.94
C PHE A 196 -5.18 -7.20 1.70
N GLU A 197 -5.61 -8.38 1.23
CA GLU A 197 -6.53 -9.24 2.00
C GLU A 197 -5.79 -9.93 3.13
N GLY A 198 -4.58 -10.43 2.88
CA GLY A 198 -3.72 -10.97 3.93
C GLY A 198 -3.35 -9.94 5.01
N VAL A 199 -3.43 -8.65 4.70
CA VAL A 199 -3.26 -7.54 5.67
C VAL A 199 -4.55 -7.27 6.48
N LYS A 200 -5.73 -7.66 5.99
CA LYS A 200 -7.06 -7.38 6.60
C LYS A 200 -7.60 -8.49 7.50
N GLU A 201 -7.23 -9.74 7.28
CA GLU A 201 -7.74 -10.89 8.07
C GLU A 201 -7.00 -11.10 9.40
N MET A 202 -6.57 -10.01 10.05
CA MET A 202 -5.90 -10.06 11.37
C MET A 202 -6.75 -9.37 12.44
#